data_AF-A0A1Y1V2E4-F1
#
_entry.id   AF-A0A1Y1V2E4-F1
#
_cell.length_a   1.000
_cell.length_b   1.000
_cell.length_c   1.000
_cell.angle_alpha   90.00
_cell.angle_beta   90.00
_cell.angle_gamma   90.00
#
_symmetry.space_group_name_H-M   'P 1'
#
loop_
_entity.id
_entity.type
_entity.pdbx_description
1 polymer ?
#
loop_
_entity_poly.entity_id
_entity_poly.type
_entity_poly.pdbx_seq_one_letter_code
_entity_poly.pdbx_strand_id
1 'polypeptide(L)'
;MKSLLFVGLATLGLAKLSNAACSGAYAQCGGNNFQGESCCVSGFQCVKHNEWYSSCQPGIESNSPSLNVPSSNNNNWNNNNASISQASPSFKFYSKCINPMEWAITFDDGPTEYADAILDLLKENNIKATFFVVGNLYMSTSNPEWARIIKRMDDEGHTIGNHTFNHKDLTELSADQIMSEMKQLEDAVYPIIGKKPVFMRPPYGSGNGNEIVMNTLQSAGYKAAITWNVDPMDYSNGGDISYAIQVINEAKGQPIITLNHLKYGGATKDGIIALIKAEIEAMIANGYTPVTMEKCLGFSAYK
;
A
#
# COMPACT_ATOMS: atom_id res chain seq x y z
N MET A 1 -8.24 -13.62 -71.54
CA MET A 1 -6.80 -13.71 -71.23
C MET A 1 -6.38 -12.48 -70.45
N LYS A 2 -6.05 -12.63 -69.18
CA LYS A 2 -4.92 -11.95 -68.51
C LYS A 2 -4.87 -12.45 -67.06
N SER A 3 -3.86 -13.27 -66.83
CA SER A 3 -3.42 -13.79 -65.54
C SER A 3 -2.91 -12.67 -64.63
N LEU A 4 -3.18 -12.79 -63.33
CA LEU A 4 -2.36 -12.21 -62.25
C LEU A 4 -2.44 -13.21 -61.09
N LEU A 5 -1.50 -14.16 -61.01
CA LEU A 5 -0.27 -14.10 -60.18
C LEU A 5 -0.55 -13.80 -58.71
N PHE A 6 -0.77 -14.87 -57.95
CA PHE A 6 -0.51 -14.96 -56.52
C PHE A 6 1.01 -14.97 -56.30
N VAL A 7 1.53 -14.06 -55.50
CA VAL A 7 2.87 -14.16 -54.90
C VAL A 7 2.73 -13.88 -53.41
N GLY A 8 3.06 -14.89 -52.61
CA GLY A 8 2.86 -14.92 -51.17
C GLY A 8 3.74 -13.90 -50.43
N LEU A 9 3.17 -13.29 -49.41
CA LEU A 9 3.92 -12.58 -48.38
C LEU A 9 4.74 -13.60 -47.58
N ALA A 10 6.06 -13.59 -47.79
CA ALA A 10 6.99 -14.13 -46.82
C ALA A 10 6.99 -13.22 -45.59
N THR A 11 6.38 -13.68 -44.51
CA THR A 11 6.51 -13.05 -43.19
C THR A 11 7.94 -13.23 -42.71
N LEU A 12 8.73 -12.15 -42.74
CA LEU A 12 9.97 -12.10 -41.97
C LEU A 12 9.61 -12.22 -40.50
N GLY A 13 9.91 -13.38 -39.91
CA GLY A 13 9.90 -13.54 -38.46
C GLY A 13 10.89 -12.57 -37.84
N LEU A 14 10.39 -11.53 -37.19
CA LEU A 14 11.13 -10.79 -36.18
C LEU A 14 11.38 -11.75 -35.02
N ALA A 15 12.51 -12.45 -35.05
CA ALA A 15 13.09 -12.98 -33.83
C ALA A 15 13.34 -11.78 -32.92
N LYS A 16 12.47 -11.57 -31.93
CA LYS A 16 12.77 -10.69 -30.82
C LYS A 16 14.03 -11.25 -30.17
N LEU A 17 15.14 -10.56 -30.37
CA LEU A 17 16.30 -10.66 -29.50
C LEU A 17 15.86 -10.12 -28.14
N SER A 18 15.20 -10.96 -27.34
CA SER A 18 15.00 -10.71 -25.93
C SER A 18 16.36 -10.84 -25.28
N ASN A 19 16.99 -9.72 -24.95
CA ASN A 19 17.90 -9.72 -23.81
C ASN A 19 17.02 -10.11 -22.61
N ALA A 20 17.04 -11.39 -22.26
CA ALA A 20 16.31 -11.96 -21.14
C ALA A 20 16.89 -11.37 -19.84
N ALA A 21 16.38 -10.21 -19.45
CA ALA A 21 16.65 -9.63 -18.15
C ALA A 21 15.80 -10.39 -17.14
N CYS A 22 16.43 -10.91 -16.08
CA CYS A 22 15.73 -11.61 -15.02
C CYS A 22 14.58 -10.76 -14.45
N SER A 23 13.52 -11.43 -14.01
CA SER A 23 12.36 -10.83 -13.38
C SER A 23 12.79 -9.91 -12.24
N GLY A 24 12.23 -8.70 -12.24
CA GLY A 24 12.52 -7.69 -11.23
C GLY A 24 12.19 -8.15 -9.81
N ALA A 25 12.65 -7.39 -8.82
CA ALA A 25 12.27 -7.61 -7.42
C ALA A 25 10.74 -7.70 -7.30
N TYR A 26 10.24 -8.74 -6.61
CA TYR A 26 8.81 -9.03 -6.41
C TYR A 26 7.98 -9.34 -7.67
N ALA A 27 8.57 -9.30 -8.87
CA ALA A 27 7.89 -9.70 -10.09
C ALA A 27 7.60 -11.21 -10.11
N GLN A 28 6.59 -11.60 -10.88
CA GLN A 28 6.30 -13.02 -11.10
C GLN A 28 7.49 -13.67 -11.80
N CYS A 29 7.98 -14.77 -11.24
CA CYS A 29 9.10 -15.55 -11.75
C CYS A 29 8.72 -17.02 -11.97
N GLY A 30 7.44 -17.37 -11.83
CA GLY A 30 6.98 -18.73 -12.03
C GLY A 30 5.49 -18.93 -11.78
N GLY A 31 5.03 -20.15 -12.04
CA GLY A 31 3.63 -20.56 -11.97
C GLY A 31 3.21 -21.37 -13.20
N ASN A 32 2.22 -22.24 -13.04
CA ASN A 32 1.63 -22.98 -14.16
C ASN A 32 1.16 -22.00 -15.26
N ASN A 33 1.56 -22.29 -16.51
CA ASN A 33 1.34 -21.47 -17.71
C ASN A 33 2.08 -20.12 -17.77
N PHE A 34 2.98 -19.80 -16.83
CA PHE A 34 3.81 -18.60 -16.93
C PHE A 34 4.85 -18.72 -18.06
N GLN A 35 4.92 -17.72 -18.94
CA GLN A 35 5.83 -17.67 -20.10
C GLN A 35 6.94 -16.63 -19.96
N GLY A 36 7.07 -16.00 -18.78
CA GLY A 36 8.09 -14.98 -18.50
C GLY A 36 9.38 -15.55 -17.94
N GLU A 37 10.28 -14.66 -17.55
CA GLU A 37 11.62 -15.02 -17.06
C GLU A 37 11.55 -15.67 -15.67
N SER A 38 12.17 -16.83 -15.52
CA SER A 38 12.14 -17.61 -14.28
C SER A 38 13.25 -17.26 -13.29
N CYS A 39 14.25 -16.50 -13.73
CA CYS A 39 15.30 -15.96 -12.86
C CYS A 39 14.89 -14.62 -12.26
N CYS A 40 15.47 -14.29 -11.11
CA CYS A 40 15.28 -13.00 -10.43
C CYS A 40 16.55 -12.15 -10.52
N VAL A 41 16.38 -10.83 -10.43
CA VAL A 41 17.51 -9.88 -10.30
C VAL A 41 18.40 -10.23 -9.09
N SER A 42 19.65 -9.78 -9.12
CA SER A 42 20.63 -10.06 -8.06
C SER A 42 20.10 -9.70 -6.67
N GLY A 43 20.35 -10.56 -5.68
CA GLY A 43 19.81 -10.43 -4.32
C GLY A 43 18.40 -11.00 -4.13
N PHE A 44 17.75 -11.49 -5.19
CA PHE A 44 16.41 -12.07 -5.14
C PHE A 44 16.39 -13.52 -5.62
N GLN A 45 15.50 -14.32 -5.05
CA GLN A 45 15.25 -15.71 -5.38
C GLN A 45 13.77 -15.92 -5.71
N CYS A 46 13.48 -16.78 -6.68
CA CYS A 46 12.10 -17.07 -7.05
C CYS A 46 11.46 -17.96 -5.98
N VAL A 47 10.50 -17.44 -5.23
CA VAL A 47 9.80 -18.16 -4.16
C VAL A 47 8.42 -18.57 -4.66
N LYS A 48 8.13 -19.87 -4.59
CA LYS A 48 6.82 -20.44 -4.94
C LYS A 48 5.81 -20.11 -3.85
N HIS A 49 4.71 -19.45 -4.22
CA HIS A 49 3.58 -19.18 -3.32
C HIS A 49 2.49 -20.24 -3.48
N ASN A 50 2.19 -20.61 -4.73
CA ASN A 50 1.28 -21.70 -5.06
C ASN A 50 1.63 -22.29 -6.43
N GLU A 51 0.81 -23.21 -6.95
CA GLU A 51 1.05 -23.88 -8.25
C GLU A 51 1.00 -22.93 -9.46
N TRP A 52 0.29 -21.81 -9.34
CA TRP A 52 0.02 -20.86 -10.43
C TRP A 52 0.86 -19.58 -10.31
N TYR A 53 1.54 -19.38 -9.18
CA TYR A 53 2.25 -18.14 -8.90
C TYR A 53 3.49 -18.33 -8.03
N SER A 54 4.60 -17.77 -8.49
CA SER A 54 5.88 -17.62 -7.78
C SER A 54 6.40 -16.20 -8.02
N SER A 55 7.02 -15.57 -7.02
CA SER A 55 7.57 -14.22 -7.18
C SER A 55 8.96 -14.06 -6.58
N CYS A 56 9.71 -13.10 -7.11
CA CYS A 56 11.07 -12.80 -6.67
C CYS A 56 11.06 -12.20 -5.26
N GLN A 57 11.66 -12.90 -4.28
CA GLN A 57 11.78 -12.43 -2.90
C GLN A 57 13.25 -12.26 -2.52
N PRO A 58 13.61 -11.36 -1.58
CA PRO A 58 14.99 -11.20 -1.15
C PRO A 58 15.57 -12.52 -0.65
N GLY A 59 16.71 -12.94 -1.21
CA GLY A 59 17.44 -14.10 -0.72
C GLY A 59 18.16 -13.72 0.56
N ILE A 60 17.89 -14.43 1.67
CA ILE A 60 18.74 -14.29 2.87
C ILE A 60 20.10 -14.91 2.53
N GLU A 61 21.12 -14.08 2.33
CA GLU A 61 22.50 -14.55 2.30
C GLU A 61 22.86 -15.10 3.69
N SER A 62 22.90 -16.42 3.82
CA SER A 62 23.36 -17.08 5.03
C SER A 62 24.89 -16.97 5.13
N ASN A 63 25.38 -15.85 5.65
CA ASN A 63 26.74 -15.74 6.16
C ASN A 63 26.70 -15.31 7.62
N SER A 64 26.81 -16.28 8.52
CA SER A 64 26.99 -16.06 9.95
C SER A 64 28.47 -16.24 10.30
N PRO A 65 29.18 -15.22 10.78
CA PRO A 65 30.35 -15.42 11.62
C PRO A 65 29.92 -15.39 13.09
N SER A 66 30.10 -16.53 13.75
CA SER A 66 29.96 -16.70 15.19
C SER A 66 30.91 -15.75 15.94
N LEU A 67 30.36 -14.82 16.73
CA LEU A 67 31.12 -14.09 17.74
C LEU A 67 31.13 -14.91 19.04
N ASN A 68 32.27 -15.54 19.32
CA ASN A 68 32.60 -16.06 20.63
C ASN A 68 32.80 -14.89 21.61
N VAL A 69 31.94 -14.79 22.62
CA VAL A 69 32.14 -13.88 23.76
C VAL A 69 32.59 -14.72 24.96
N PRO A 70 33.78 -14.50 25.55
CA PRO A 70 34.13 -15.10 26.83
C PRO A 70 33.39 -14.38 27.96
N SER A 71 32.80 -15.15 28.86
CA SER A 71 32.21 -14.66 30.10
C SER A 71 33.25 -14.01 30.99
N SER A 72 33.02 -12.76 31.40
CA SER A 72 33.55 -12.28 32.67
C SER A 72 32.49 -11.41 33.36
N ASN A 73 32.14 -11.85 34.57
CA ASN A 73 31.33 -11.13 35.53
C ASN A 73 32.07 -9.87 35.97
N ASN A 74 31.39 -8.72 35.97
CA ASN A 74 31.51 -7.81 37.10
C ASN A 74 30.32 -6.86 37.21
N ASN A 75 29.77 -6.87 38.43
CA ASN A 75 28.72 -5.98 38.88
C ASN A 75 29.29 -4.57 39.05
N ASN A 76 28.70 -3.56 38.40
CA ASN A 76 28.61 -2.25 39.02
C ASN A 76 27.44 -1.44 38.45
N TRP A 77 26.48 -1.15 39.33
CA TRP A 77 25.46 -0.13 39.11
C TRP A 77 26.12 1.25 39.02
N ASN A 78 25.84 1.99 37.95
CA ASN A 78 25.95 3.44 37.99
C ASN A 78 24.80 4.07 37.20
N ASN A 79 23.91 4.73 37.93
CA ASN A 79 22.85 5.58 37.42
C ASN A 79 23.47 6.77 36.70
N ASN A 80 23.26 6.86 35.39
CA ASN A 80 23.31 8.12 34.67
C ASN A 80 22.07 8.21 33.78
N ASN A 81 21.20 9.17 34.13
CA ASN A 81 20.10 9.65 33.32
C ASN A 81 20.66 10.20 32.00
N ALA A 82 20.84 9.32 31.02
CA ALA A 82 20.88 9.69 29.62
C ALA A 82 19.45 9.62 29.13
N SER A 83 18.82 10.78 28.96
CA SER A 83 17.60 10.95 28.18
C SER A 83 17.74 10.18 26.87
N ILE A 84 17.01 9.07 26.78
CA ILE A 84 16.85 8.29 25.56
C ILE A 84 16.14 9.22 24.58
N SER A 85 16.90 9.93 23.76
CA SER A 85 16.37 10.48 22.52
C SER A 85 15.90 9.27 21.73
N GLN A 86 14.61 8.97 21.78
CA GLN A 86 14.02 7.98 20.88
C GLN A 86 14.32 8.47 19.47
N ALA A 87 15.26 7.80 18.80
CA ALA A 87 15.50 8.03 17.39
C ALA A 87 14.14 7.89 16.69
N SER A 88 13.71 8.93 15.97
CA SER A 88 12.54 8.82 15.11
C SER A 88 12.67 7.54 14.29
N PRO A 89 11.64 6.67 14.25
CA PRO A 89 11.73 5.44 13.47
C PRO A 89 12.15 5.79 12.05
N SER A 90 13.18 5.13 11.55
CA SER A 90 13.56 5.26 10.15
C SER A 90 12.35 4.93 9.28
N PHE A 91 12.16 5.66 8.18
CA PHE A 91 11.05 5.43 7.26
C PHE A 91 11.04 3.96 6.80
N LYS A 92 9.87 3.32 6.81
CA LYS A 92 9.69 1.91 6.44
C LYS A 92 8.37 1.67 5.73
N PHE A 93 8.31 0.56 5.01
CA PHE A 93 7.07 0.01 4.47
C PHE A 93 6.39 -0.91 5.49
N TYR A 94 5.07 -0.78 5.63
CA TYR A 94 4.23 -1.60 6.51
C TYR A 94 3.06 -2.18 5.72
N SER A 95 2.91 -3.50 5.72
CA SER A 95 1.78 -4.19 5.09
C SER A 95 0.77 -4.75 6.10
N LYS A 96 1.06 -4.69 7.40
CA LYS A 96 0.26 -5.25 8.49
C LYS A 96 0.31 -4.37 9.73
N CYS A 97 -0.69 -4.50 10.60
CA CYS A 97 -0.59 -4.00 11.96
C CYS A 97 0.47 -4.75 12.79
N ILE A 98 0.84 -4.16 13.93
CA ILE A 98 1.82 -4.76 14.84
C ILE A 98 1.18 -5.85 15.69
N ASN A 99 -0.02 -5.62 16.22
CA ASN A 99 -0.64 -6.56 17.16
C ASN A 99 -1.56 -7.56 16.44
N PRO A 100 -1.53 -8.85 16.82
CA PRO A 100 -2.48 -9.84 16.30
C PRO A 100 -3.93 -9.42 16.54
N MET A 101 -4.82 -9.84 15.65
CA MET A 101 -6.27 -9.53 15.71
C MET A 101 -6.62 -8.04 15.64
N GLU A 102 -5.68 -7.16 15.34
CA GLU A 102 -5.96 -5.78 14.93
C GLU A 102 -6.16 -5.70 13.41
N TRP A 103 -7.10 -4.84 13.02
CA TRP A 103 -7.45 -4.57 11.64
C TRP A 103 -7.55 -3.07 11.38
N ALA A 104 -6.73 -2.57 10.46
CA ALA A 104 -6.92 -1.23 9.90
C ALA A 104 -7.63 -1.34 8.54
N ILE A 105 -8.86 -0.84 8.48
CA ILE A 105 -9.57 -0.63 7.22
C ILE A 105 -9.05 0.64 6.56
N THR A 106 -8.66 0.54 5.29
CA THR A 106 -8.10 1.67 4.56
C THR A 106 -8.78 1.89 3.22
N PHE A 107 -8.81 3.15 2.78
CA PHE A 107 -9.47 3.60 1.57
C PHE A 107 -8.57 4.52 0.76
N ASP A 108 -8.35 4.18 -0.51
CA ASP A 108 -7.54 4.94 -1.46
C ASP A 108 -8.42 5.77 -2.41
N ASP A 109 -7.75 6.62 -3.18
CA ASP A 109 -8.27 7.38 -4.33
C ASP A 109 -9.36 8.43 -4.03
N GLY A 110 -9.71 8.59 -2.76
CA GLY A 110 -10.64 9.63 -2.33
C GLY A 110 -10.02 11.01 -2.16
N PRO A 111 -10.84 12.03 -1.88
CA PRO A 111 -12.30 12.01 -1.78
C PRO A 111 -13.04 11.75 -3.09
N THR A 112 -14.26 11.22 -3.00
CA THR A 112 -15.17 10.96 -4.13
C THR A 112 -16.60 11.32 -3.72
N GLU A 113 -17.54 11.30 -4.67
CA GLU A 113 -18.97 11.48 -4.39
C GLU A 113 -19.58 10.39 -3.48
N TYR A 114 -18.86 9.29 -3.23
CA TYR A 114 -19.30 8.19 -2.37
C TYR A 114 -18.76 8.29 -0.93
N ALA A 115 -17.84 9.21 -0.66
CA ALA A 115 -17.15 9.31 0.63
C ALA A 115 -18.11 9.50 1.81
N ASP A 116 -19.13 10.35 1.68
CA ASP A 116 -20.08 10.60 2.78
C ASP A 116 -20.84 9.33 3.19
N ALA A 117 -21.23 8.50 2.22
CA ALA A 117 -21.96 7.27 2.52
C ALA A 117 -21.08 6.23 3.21
N ILE A 118 -19.78 6.20 2.90
CA ILE A 118 -18.81 5.35 3.60
C ILE A 118 -18.55 5.88 5.01
N LEU A 119 -18.42 7.19 5.19
CA LEU A 119 -18.27 7.81 6.51
C LEU A 119 -19.50 7.53 7.39
N ASP A 120 -20.72 7.61 6.84
CA ASP A 120 -21.94 7.23 7.55
C ASP A 120 -21.93 5.76 7.99
N LEU A 121 -21.60 4.83 7.07
CA LEU A 121 -21.49 3.40 7.38
C LEU A 121 -20.45 3.11 8.48
N LEU A 122 -19.28 3.76 8.41
CA LEU A 122 -18.23 3.60 9.43
C LEU A 122 -18.71 4.13 10.79
N LYS A 123 -19.39 5.27 10.82
CA LYS A 123 -19.95 5.86 12.03
C LYS A 123 -21.03 4.97 12.66
N GLU A 124 -21.93 4.40 11.86
CA GLU A 124 -22.96 3.45 12.31
C GLU A 124 -22.35 2.21 12.99
N ASN A 125 -21.18 1.77 12.52
CA ASN A 125 -20.46 0.63 13.08
C ASN A 125 -19.42 1.02 14.15
N ASN A 126 -19.31 2.31 14.49
CA ASN A 126 -18.29 2.85 15.40
C ASN A 126 -16.84 2.48 15.01
N ILE A 127 -16.55 2.49 13.70
CA ILE A 127 -15.24 2.15 13.13
C ILE A 127 -14.53 3.43 12.68
N LYS A 128 -13.23 3.50 12.94
CA LYS A 128 -12.36 4.56 12.43
C LYS A 128 -11.40 3.98 11.39
N ALA A 129 -11.59 4.40 10.15
CA ALA A 129 -10.75 4.05 9.01
C ALA A 129 -9.53 4.97 8.81
N THR A 130 -8.68 4.59 7.87
CA THR A 130 -7.64 5.46 7.28
C THR A 130 -7.96 5.77 5.83
N PHE A 131 -7.94 7.03 5.44
CA PHE A 131 -8.14 7.47 4.06
C PHE A 131 -6.83 7.99 3.48
N PHE A 132 -6.30 7.31 2.46
CA PHE A 132 -5.16 7.79 1.68
C PHE A 132 -5.69 8.66 0.54
N VAL A 133 -5.63 9.97 0.75
CA VAL A 133 -6.34 10.94 -0.11
C VAL A 133 -5.44 11.43 -1.24
N VAL A 134 -6.06 11.80 -2.37
CA VAL A 134 -5.40 12.31 -3.57
C VAL A 134 -5.85 13.75 -3.83
N GLY A 135 -4.94 14.59 -4.31
CA GLY A 135 -5.23 16.01 -4.56
C GLY A 135 -5.99 16.27 -5.86
N ASN A 136 -5.78 15.43 -6.88
CA ASN A 136 -6.28 15.63 -8.22
C ASN A 136 -6.48 14.29 -8.95
N LEU A 137 -7.52 13.55 -8.57
CA LEU A 137 -7.92 12.29 -9.22
C LEU A 137 -9.40 12.30 -9.61
N TYR A 138 -10.30 11.81 -8.74
CA TYR A 138 -11.75 11.81 -8.98
C TYR A 138 -12.41 13.12 -8.56
N MET A 139 -11.86 13.76 -7.52
CA MET A 139 -12.24 15.08 -7.05
C MET A 139 -10.97 15.91 -6.85
N SER A 140 -10.90 17.07 -7.47
CA SER A 140 -9.76 17.98 -7.36
C SER A 140 -9.88 18.87 -6.12
N THR A 141 -8.76 19.28 -5.53
CA THR A 141 -8.67 20.26 -4.42
C THR A 141 -9.34 21.61 -4.71
N SER A 142 -9.55 21.95 -6.00
CA SER A 142 -10.32 23.14 -6.39
C SER A 142 -11.83 23.00 -6.18
N ASN A 143 -12.34 21.78 -5.98
CA ASN A 143 -13.74 21.52 -5.65
C ASN A 143 -13.97 21.74 -4.14
N PRO A 144 -14.92 22.60 -3.71
CA PRO A 144 -15.19 22.83 -2.30
C PRO A 144 -15.62 21.56 -1.52
N GLU A 145 -16.24 20.59 -2.20
CA GLU A 145 -16.60 19.31 -1.57
C GLU A 145 -15.37 18.52 -1.13
N TRP A 146 -14.24 18.67 -1.82
CA TRP A 146 -13.00 18.01 -1.45
C TRP A 146 -12.59 18.43 -0.04
N ALA A 147 -12.53 19.75 0.20
CA ALA A 147 -12.15 20.29 1.50
C ALA A 147 -13.18 19.94 2.60
N ARG A 148 -14.47 19.95 2.27
CA ARG A 148 -15.53 19.54 3.21
C ARG A 148 -15.38 18.08 3.64
N ILE A 149 -15.14 17.17 2.70
CA ILE A 149 -15.00 15.74 2.99
C ILE A 149 -13.74 15.47 3.81
N ILE A 150 -12.61 16.09 3.46
CA ILE A 150 -11.37 15.99 4.25
C ILE A 150 -11.60 16.47 5.70
N LYS A 151 -12.29 17.60 5.88
CA LYS A 151 -12.63 18.09 7.21
C LYS A 151 -13.50 17.08 7.98
N ARG A 152 -14.50 16.50 7.32
CA ARG A 152 -15.39 15.49 7.92
C ARG A 152 -14.61 14.24 8.35
N MET A 153 -13.66 13.77 7.54
CA MET A 153 -12.79 12.66 7.90
C MET A 153 -12.04 12.93 9.22
N ASP A 154 -11.41 14.11 9.37
CA ASP A 154 -10.69 14.48 10.60
C ASP A 154 -11.63 14.71 11.79
N ASP A 155 -12.74 15.44 11.61
CA ASP A 155 -13.73 15.72 12.67
C ASP A 155 -14.35 14.43 13.23
N GLU A 156 -14.54 13.41 12.39
CA GLU A 156 -15.05 12.10 12.81
C GLU A 156 -13.95 11.17 13.33
N GLY A 157 -12.69 11.62 13.41
CA GLY A 157 -11.58 10.88 14.03
C GLY A 157 -10.99 9.78 13.14
N HIS A 158 -11.14 9.90 11.83
CA HIS A 158 -10.42 9.05 10.88
C HIS A 158 -8.99 9.53 10.67
N THR A 159 -8.10 8.62 10.28
CA THR A 159 -6.73 8.97 9.91
C THR A 159 -6.69 9.42 8.46
N ILE A 160 -6.04 10.56 8.18
CA ILE A 160 -5.79 11.03 6.82
C ILE A 160 -4.32 10.74 6.48
N GLY A 161 -4.11 9.93 5.44
CA GLY A 161 -2.82 9.62 4.85
C GLY A 161 -2.65 10.29 3.48
N ASN A 162 -1.40 10.42 3.03
CA ASN A 162 -1.07 10.99 1.72
C ASN A 162 -1.05 9.90 0.63
N HIS A 163 -1.74 10.11 -0.50
CA HIS A 163 -1.70 9.22 -1.67
C HIS A 163 -1.19 9.93 -2.93
N THR A 164 -0.26 10.87 -2.75
CA THR A 164 0.27 11.82 -3.74
C THR A 164 -0.74 12.84 -4.23
N PHE A 165 -0.30 13.85 -4.97
CA PHE A 165 -1.21 14.86 -5.50
C PHE A 165 -1.90 14.39 -6.77
N ASN A 166 -1.18 13.75 -7.69
CA ASN A 166 -1.67 13.35 -9.03
C ASN A 166 -1.73 11.83 -9.25
N HIS A 167 -1.59 11.01 -8.20
CA HIS A 167 -1.63 9.55 -8.29
C HIS A 167 -0.57 8.98 -9.26
N LYS A 168 0.67 9.49 -9.18
CA LYS A 168 1.78 9.02 -10.03
C LYS A 168 2.54 7.88 -9.36
N ASP A 169 3.04 6.94 -10.17
CA ASP A 169 4.00 5.94 -9.70
C ASP A 169 5.30 6.63 -9.28
N LEU A 170 5.61 6.59 -7.98
CA LEU A 170 6.80 7.24 -7.44
C LEU A 170 8.11 6.67 -7.98
N THR A 171 8.10 5.43 -8.47
CA THR A 171 9.30 4.78 -9.03
C THR A 171 9.71 5.32 -10.39
N GLU A 172 8.81 6.03 -11.07
CA GLU A 172 9.05 6.68 -12.36
C GLU A 172 9.48 8.16 -12.22
N LEU A 173 9.58 8.66 -10.99
CA LEU A 173 9.82 10.06 -10.68
C LEU A 173 11.22 10.32 -10.12
N SER A 174 11.75 11.51 -10.37
CA SER A 174 12.92 12.03 -9.65
C SER A 174 12.57 12.39 -8.20
N ALA A 175 13.60 12.51 -7.34
CA ALA A 175 13.41 12.96 -5.96
C ALA A 175 12.63 14.29 -5.84
N ASP A 176 12.93 15.27 -6.70
CA ASP A 176 12.23 16.56 -6.71
C ASP A 176 10.75 16.41 -7.10
N GLN A 177 10.46 15.52 -8.05
CA GLN A 177 9.09 15.24 -8.48
C GLN A 177 8.30 14.52 -7.37
N ILE A 178 8.91 13.53 -6.69
CA ILE A 178 8.30 12.86 -5.53
C ILE A 178 8.03 13.88 -4.42
N MET A 179 9.02 14.70 -4.05
CA MET A 179 8.86 15.76 -3.04
C MET A 179 7.72 16.72 -3.40
N SER A 180 7.61 17.11 -4.68
CA SER A 180 6.53 17.95 -5.18
C SER A 180 5.15 17.29 -5.03
N GLU A 181 5.02 16.01 -5.40
CA GLU A 181 3.76 15.25 -5.24
C GLU A 181 3.34 15.19 -3.76
N MET A 182 4.27 14.95 -2.84
CA MET A 182 3.96 14.91 -1.40
C MET A 182 3.57 16.29 -0.86
N LYS A 183 4.36 17.32 -1.17
CA LYS A 183 4.18 18.67 -0.62
C LYS A 183 2.91 19.35 -1.14
N GLN A 184 2.56 19.17 -2.41
CA GLN A 184 1.33 19.75 -2.96
C GLN A 184 0.09 19.23 -2.23
N LEU A 185 0.05 17.94 -1.90
CA LEU A 185 -1.07 17.41 -1.11
C LEU A 185 -1.03 17.90 0.34
N GLU A 186 0.14 17.95 0.98
CA GLU A 186 0.27 18.51 2.33
C GLU A 186 -0.22 19.96 2.41
N ASP A 187 0.14 20.79 1.42
CA ASP A 187 -0.25 22.20 1.37
C ASP A 187 -1.77 22.37 1.14
N ALA A 188 -2.44 21.39 0.55
CA ALA A 188 -3.90 21.36 0.40
C ALA A 188 -4.62 20.86 1.66
N VAL A 189 -4.07 19.85 2.35
CA VAL A 189 -4.67 19.24 3.55
C VAL A 189 -4.47 20.12 4.80
N TYR A 190 -3.26 20.68 4.98
CA TYR A 190 -2.88 21.39 6.21
C TYR A 190 -3.83 22.54 6.59
N PRO A 191 -4.28 23.42 5.67
CA PRO A 191 -5.22 24.48 6.00
C PRO A 191 -6.59 24.00 6.49
N ILE A 192 -6.97 22.75 6.21
CA ILE A 192 -8.28 22.19 6.56
C ILE A 192 -8.26 21.59 7.97
N ILE A 193 -7.20 20.83 8.30
CA ILE A 193 -7.14 20.02 9.53
C ILE A 193 -6.05 20.47 10.52
N GLY A 194 -5.20 21.43 10.14
CA GLY A 194 -4.13 21.99 10.97
C GLY A 194 -2.97 21.02 11.26
N LYS A 195 -2.90 19.89 10.56
CA LYS A 195 -1.96 18.78 10.79
C LYS A 195 -1.41 18.28 9.45
N LYS A 196 -0.19 17.74 9.44
CA LYS A 196 0.40 17.14 8.23
C LYS A 196 0.54 15.62 8.38
N PRO A 197 0.06 14.80 7.43
CA PRO A 197 0.23 13.36 7.47
C PRO A 197 1.71 12.94 7.53
N VAL A 198 2.02 11.91 8.31
CA VAL A 198 3.30 11.17 8.28
C VAL A 198 3.18 9.78 7.69
N PHE A 199 1.94 9.35 7.43
CA PHE A 199 1.60 8.15 6.69
C PHE A 199 1.33 8.50 5.25
N MET A 200 1.85 7.68 4.35
CA MET A 200 1.48 7.71 2.95
C MET A 200 1.27 6.30 2.43
N ARG A 201 0.50 6.15 1.37
CA ARG A 201 0.48 4.94 0.56
C ARG A 201 1.01 5.33 -0.82
N PRO A 202 2.04 4.67 -1.36
CA PRO A 202 2.44 4.91 -2.74
C PRO A 202 1.35 4.40 -3.69
N PRO A 203 0.96 5.17 -4.72
CA PRO A 203 0.15 4.65 -5.83
C PRO A 203 0.72 3.33 -6.34
N TYR A 204 -0.16 2.38 -6.64
CA TYR A 204 0.18 1.02 -7.08
C TYR A 204 0.96 0.17 -6.05
N GLY A 205 1.11 0.64 -4.81
CA GLY A 205 1.91 -0.04 -3.77
C GLY A 205 3.42 -0.09 -4.09
N SER A 206 3.90 0.73 -5.03
CA SER A 206 5.27 0.67 -5.55
C SER A 206 6.29 1.37 -4.64
N GLY A 207 7.57 1.06 -4.82
CA GLY A 207 8.68 1.82 -4.21
C GLY A 207 9.36 1.19 -2.99
N ASN A 208 8.89 0.04 -2.48
CA ASN A 208 9.63 -0.69 -1.45
C ASN A 208 10.96 -1.21 -2.02
N GLY A 209 12.08 -0.87 -1.39
CA GLY A 209 13.43 -1.17 -1.88
C GLY A 209 13.95 -0.21 -2.96
N ASN A 210 13.17 0.78 -3.39
CA ASN A 210 13.66 1.86 -4.26
C ASN A 210 14.27 2.97 -3.41
N GLU A 211 15.60 3.11 -3.45
CA GLU A 211 16.34 4.06 -2.61
C GLU A 211 15.90 5.52 -2.83
N ILE A 212 15.62 5.92 -4.08
CA ILE A 212 15.17 7.28 -4.38
C ILE A 212 13.84 7.55 -3.69
N VAL A 213 12.87 6.64 -3.81
CA VAL A 213 11.56 6.76 -3.16
C VAL A 213 11.70 6.79 -1.65
N MET A 214 12.40 5.81 -1.06
CA MET A 214 12.53 5.69 0.39
C MET A 214 13.25 6.88 1.02
N ASN A 215 14.38 7.30 0.45
CA ASN A 215 15.16 8.44 0.96
C ASN A 215 14.40 9.76 0.80
N THR A 216 13.67 9.94 -0.30
CA THR A 216 12.89 11.15 -0.53
C THR A 216 11.71 11.25 0.42
N LEU A 217 10.95 10.16 0.62
CA LEU A 217 9.83 10.13 1.57
C LEU A 217 10.31 10.37 3.02
N GLN A 218 11.43 9.76 3.40
CA GLN A 218 12.06 10.03 4.69
C GLN A 218 12.44 11.52 4.83
N SER A 219 13.07 12.10 3.80
CA SER A 219 13.48 13.51 3.80
C SER A 219 12.29 14.47 3.80
N ALA A 220 11.15 14.07 3.22
CA ALA A 220 9.88 14.79 3.29
C ALA A 220 9.19 14.68 4.67
N GLY A 221 9.76 13.89 5.60
CA GLY A 221 9.26 13.72 6.96
C GLY A 221 8.14 12.68 7.08
N TYR A 222 7.98 11.79 6.11
CA TYR A 222 7.12 10.61 6.26
C TYR A 222 7.81 9.58 7.15
N LYS A 223 7.01 8.89 7.96
CA LYS A 223 7.48 7.83 8.86
C LYS A 223 7.14 6.44 8.33
N ALA A 224 6.08 6.31 7.54
CA ALA A 224 5.69 5.04 6.96
C ALA A 224 5.04 5.17 5.59
N ALA A 225 5.44 4.27 4.68
CA ALA A 225 4.64 3.88 3.53
C ALA A 225 3.78 2.67 3.92
N ILE A 226 2.48 2.76 3.66
CA ILE A 226 1.50 1.75 4.05
C ILE A 226 1.06 1.00 2.81
N THR A 227 1.30 -0.30 2.76
CA THR A 227 0.71 -1.21 1.78
C THR A 227 -0.39 -2.02 2.46
N TRP A 228 -0.65 -3.25 2.04
CA TRP A 228 -1.71 -4.09 2.56
C TRP A 228 -1.29 -5.56 2.52
N ASN A 229 -2.00 -6.40 3.27
CA ASN A 229 -1.86 -7.84 3.23
C ASN A 229 -3.17 -8.58 2.95
N VAL A 230 -4.27 -7.83 2.78
CA VAL A 230 -5.56 -8.33 2.33
C VAL A 230 -6.07 -7.37 1.26
N ASP A 231 -6.34 -7.90 0.08
CA ASP A 231 -6.80 -7.16 -1.09
C ASP A 231 -8.10 -7.78 -1.62
N PRO A 232 -9.26 -7.13 -1.42
CA PRO A 232 -10.54 -7.51 -2.01
C PRO A 232 -10.57 -7.39 -3.54
N MET A 233 -9.54 -6.77 -4.15
CA MET A 233 -9.41 -6.56 -5.59
C MET A 233 -10.62 -5.82 -6.20
N ASP A 234 -11.27 -4.96 -5.39
CA ASP A 234 -12.53 -4.28 -5.67
C ASP A 234 -12.51 -3.56 -7.03
N TYR A 235 -11.40 -2.89 -7.33
CA TYR A 235 -11.18 -2.14 -8.57
C TYR A 235 -11.08 -3.01 -9.83
N SER A 236 -10.78 -4.30 -9.71
CA SER A 236 -10.50 -5.20 -10.85
C SER A 236 -11.54 -6.30 -11.05
N ASN A 237 -12.25 -6.70 -9.99
CA ASN A 237 -13.30 -7.72 -10.02
C ASN A 237 -14.71 -7.13 -9.92
N GLY A 238 -14.84 -5.79 -9.86
CA GLY A 238 -16.12 -5.09 -9.77
C GLY A 238 -16.73 -5.07 -8.36
N GLY A 239 -15.93 -5.30 -7.33
CA GLY A 239 -16.40 -5.38 -5.94
C GLY A 239 -17.05 -6.72 -5.60
N ASP A 240 -16.46 -7.83 -6.05
CA ASP A 240 -16.96 -9.18 -5.74
C ASP A 240 -16.86 -9.47 -4.24
N ILE A 241 -18.03 -9.43 -3.58
CA ILE A 241 -18.17 -9.68 -2.15
C ILE A 241 -17.73 -11.08 -1.75
N SER A 242 -17.96 -12.09 -2.61
CA SER A 242 -17.59 -13.47 -2.28
C SER A 242 -16.07 -13.62 -2.26
N TYR A 243 -15.39 -13.00 -3.24
CA TYR A 243 -13.94 -12.94 -3.27
C TYR A 243 -13.37 -12.17 -2.07
N ALA A 244 -13.94 -11.02 -1.74
CA ALA A 244 -13.54 -10.23 -0.56
C ALA A 244 -13.61 -11.04 0.74
N ILE A 245 -14.73 -11.75 0.97
CA ILE A 245 -14.90 -12.63 2.14
C ILE A 245 -13.90 -13.79 2.12
N GLN A 246 -13.62 -14.36 0.94
CA GLN A 246 -12.63 -15.43 0.80
C GLN A 246 -11.24 -14.97 1.28
N VAL A 247 -10.72 -13.86 0.73
CA VAL A 247 -9.37 -13.37 1.08
C VAL A 247 -9.26 -12.94 2.55
N ILE A 248 -10.34 -12.38 3.12
CA ILE A 248 -10.41 -12.06 4.56
C ILE A 248 -10.27 -13.32 5.41
N ASN A 249 -10.98 -14.39 5.04
CA ASN A 249 -10.95 -15.65 5.79
C ASN A 249 -9.60 -16.38 5.68
N GLU A 250 -8.92 -16.28 4.53
CA GLU A 250 -7.58 -16.82 4.34
C GLU A 250 -6.54 -16.13 5.24
N ALA A 251 -6.72 -14.84 5.54
CA ALA A 251 -5.82 -14.06 6.40
C ALA A 251 -6.16 -14.14 7.90
N LYS A 252 -7.13 -14.96 8.31
CA LYS A 252 -7.61 -15.03 9.70
C LYS A 252 -6.49 -15.32 10.70
N GLY A 253 -6.46 -14.56 11.80
CA GLY A 253 -5.45 -14.67 12.86
C GLY A 253 -4.20 -13.83 12.64
N GLN A 254 -4.01 -13.25 11.46
CA GLN A 254 -2.90 -12.33 11.18
C GLN A 254 -3.30 -10.89 11.57
N PRO A 255 -2.36 -9.99 11.88
CA PRO A 255 -2.66 -8.56 11.82
C PRO A 255 -3.00 -8.13 10.39
N ILE A 256 -4.00 -7.26 10.21
CA ILE A 256 -4.53 -6.92 8.88
C ILE A 256 -4.52 -5.42 8.60
N ILE A 257 -4.09 -5.07 7.38
CA ILE A 257 -4.42 -3.82 6.70
C ILE A 257 -5.13 -4.21 5.39
N THR A 258 -6.38 -3.77 5.21
CA THR A 258 -7.15 -4.00 3.97
C THR A 258 -7.00 -2.84 3.00
N LEU A 259 -6.88 -3.12 1.70
CA LEU A 259 -6.94 -2.11 0.63
C LEU A 259 -8.37 -2.03 0.09
N ASN A 260 -8.98 -0.85 0.11
CA ASN A 260 -10.23 -0.57 -0.59
C ASN A 260 -10.11 0.75 -1.35
N HIS A 261 -10.97 1.00 -2.32
CA HIS A 261 -11.00 2.26 -3.07
C HIS A 261 -12.36 2.95 -2.94
N LEU A 262 -12.37 4.28 -2.78
CA LEU A 262 -13.62 5.04 -2.72
C LEU A 262 -14.31 5.21 -4.08
N LYS A 263 -13.64 4.85 -5.17
CA LYS A 263 -14.19 4.80 -6.54
C LYS A 263 -13.23 4.02 -7.43
N TYR A 264 -13.80 3.30 -8.40
CA TYR A 264 -13.08 2.58 -9.45
C TYR A 264 -13.99 2.41 -10.68
N GLY A 265 -13.46 1.86 -11.76
CA GLY A 265 -14.21 1.64 -13.00
C GLY A 265 -15.45 0.77 -12.77
N GLY A 266 -16.64 1.34 -13.00
CA GLY A 266 -17.92 0.63 -12.82
C GLY A 266 -18.47 0.64 -11.39
N ALA A 267 -17.80 1.30 -10.44
CA ALA A 267 -18.27 1.41 -9.07
C ALA A 267 -19.60 2.19 -8.96
N THR A 268 -20.51 1.67 -8.16
CA THR A 268 -21.73 2.37 -7.74
C THR A 268 -21.70 2.60 -6.23
N LYS A 269 -22.39 3.64 -5.76
CA LYS A 269 -22.53 3.92 -4.32
C LYS A 269 -23.00 2.67 -3.55
N ASP A 270 -24.06 2.03 -4.03
CA ASP A 270 -24.65 0.87 -3.35
C ASP A 270 -23.73 -0.35 -3.38
N GLY A 271 -22.97 -0.54 -4.47
CA GLY A 271 -21.96 -1.60 -4.57
C GLY A 271 -20.82 -1.44 -3.57
N ILE A 272 -20.26 -0.23 -3.46
CA ILE A 272 -19.20 0.07 -2.48
C ILE A 272 -19.73 -0.14 -1.06
N ILE A 273 -20.93 0.38 -0.73
CA ILE A 273 -21.54 0.19 0.60
C ILE A 273 -21.71 -1.30 0.90
N ALA A 274 -22.23 -2.08 -0.05
CA ALA A 274 -22.44 -3.51 0.14
C ALA A 274 -21.13 -4.27 0.39
N LEU A 275 -20.07 -3.95 -0.35
CA LEU A 275 -18.75 -4.54 -0.18
C LEU A 275 -18.17 -4.22 1.21
N ILE A 276 -18.12 -2.95 1.59
CA ILE A 276 -17.55 -2.53 2.86
C ILE A 276 -18.36 -3.05 4.04
N LYS A 277 -19.68 -3.11 3.92
CA LYS A 277 -20.54 -3.74 4.93
C LYS A 277 -20.19 -5.22 5.12
N ALA A 278 -20.02 -5.96 4.02
CA ALA A 278 -19.65 -7.37 4.09
C ALA A 278 -18.24 -7.59 4.68
N GLU A 279 -17.28 -6.73 4.36
CA GLU A 279 -15.94 -6.75 4.97
C GLU A 279 -16.03 -6.50 6.48
N ILE A 280 -16.76 -5.48 6.93
CA ILE A 280 -16.96 -5.18 8.36
C ILE A 280 -17.58 -6.40 9.07
N GLU A 281 -18.67 -6.95 8.53
CA GLU A 281 -19.35 -8.11 9.13
C GLU A 281 -18.42 -9.32 9.23
N ALA A 282 -17.65 -9.63 8.18
CA ALA A 282 -16.70 -10.75 8.16
C ALA A 282 -15.55 -10.55 9.15
N MET A 283 -14.98 -9.35 9.22
CA MET A 283 -13.87 -9.03 10.13
C MET A 283 -14.30 -9.13 11.60
N ILE A 284 -15.45 -8.56 11.96
CA ILE A 284 -16.01 -8.65 13.31
C ILE A 284 -16.37 -10.10 13.67
N ALA A 285 -17.00 -10.85 12.77
CA ALA A 285 -17.31 -12.27 12.98
C ALA A 285 -16.04 -13.13 13.17
N ASN A 286 -14.93 -12.73 12.57
CA ASN A 286 -13.63 -13.37 12.75
C ASN A 286 -12.89 -12.95 14.03
N GLY A 287 -13.44 -12.02 14.81
CA GLY A 287 -12.90 -11.59 16.10
C GLY A 287 -11.87 -10.45 16.01
N TYR A 288 -11.81 -9.74 14.88
CA TYR A 288 -10.90 -8.61 14.73
C TYR A 288 -11.38 -7.37 15.48
N THR A 289 -10.42 -6.61 16.00
CA THR A 289 -10.64 -5.28 16.55
C THR A 289 -10.30 -4.24 15.48
N PRO A 290 -11.25 -3.40 15.04
CA PRO A 290 -10.97 -2.29 14.13
C PRO A 290 -10.12 -1.22 14.84
N VAL A 291 -9.08 -0.73 14.18
CA VAL A 291 -8.14 0.26 14.73
C VAL A 291 -7.76 1.32 13.70
N THR A 292 -7.43 2.52 14.17
CA THR A 292 -6.80 3.55 13.32
C THR A 292 -5.36 3.15 12.96
N MET A 293 -4.78 3.79 11.94
CA MET A 293 -3.39 3.48 11.56
C MET A 293 -2.39 3.81 12.68
N GLU A 294 -2.64 4.85 13.48
CA GLU A 294 -1.79 5.19 14.63
C GLU A 294 -1.75 4.07 15.66
N LYS A 295 -2.91 3.45 15.90
CA LYS A 295 -3.02 2.33 16.82
C LYS A 295 -2.41 1.05 16.22
N CYS A 296 -2.69 0.79 14.94
CA CYS A 296 -2.15 -0.32 14.15
C CYS A 296 -0.61 -0.35 14.16
N LEU A 297 0.05 0.82 14.07
CA LEU A 297 1.51 0.93 14.00
C LEU A 297 2.19 1.46 15.28
N GLY A 298 1.42 1.93 16.26
CA GLY A 298 1.93 2.39 17.55
C GLY A 298 2.59 3.76 17.54
N PHE A 299 2.29 4.64 16.58
CA PHE A 299 2.79 6.03 16.57
C PHE A 299 1.86 7.03 15.86
N SER A 300 2.00 8.32 16.19
CA SER A 300 1.16 9.42 15.66
C SER A 300 1.15 9.47 14.13
N ALA A 301 -0.03 9.68 13.54
CA ALA A 301 -0.24 9.88 12.10
C ALA A 301 0.15 11.28 11.61
N TYR A 302 0.39 12.22 12.53
CA TYR A 302 0.62 13.61 12.19
C TYR A 302 1.92 14.16 12.79
N LYS A 303 2.54 15.09 12.07
CA LYS A 303 3.66 15.95 12.48
C LYS A 303 3.20 17.40 12.66
#